data_AF-A0A1G5C5T5-F1
#
_entry.id   AF-A0A1G5C5T5-F1
#
_cell.length_a   1.000
_cell.length_b   1.000
_cell.length_c   1.000
_cell.angle_alpha   90.00
_cell.angle_beta   90.00
_cell.angle_gamma   90.00
#
_symmetry.space_group_name_H-M   'P 1'
#
loop_
_entity.id
_entity.type
_entity.pdbx_description
1 polymer ?
#
loop_
_entity_poly.entity_id
_entity_poly.type
_entity_poly.pdbx_seq_one_letter_code
_entity_poly.pdbx_strand_id
1 'polypeptide(L)'
;MKNNIITLLVIFTVGFVTGQTYMNDQNLISEKSLNTENKQLNVIQNQSFYNLSRRQSMSGNAVFIDQVGSNNTGNISVASDDSEVNLLQVGFNNQTNINLRATTIRENVTQLGYNNIFNDFSLHGAQLHTADILQDGSLNKIISTGKNSLSERIQVTQRGVGREAFIIHN
;
A
#
# COMPACT_ATOMS: atom_id res chain seq x y z
N MET A 1 -44.29 -54.53 19.20
CA MET A 1 -44.46 -53.45 18.20
C MET A 1 -44.13 -52.11 18.84
N LYS A 2 -42.97 -51.55 18.53
CA LYS A 2 -42.72 -50.12 18.18
C LYS A 2 -41.22 -49.92 18.15
N ASN A 3 -40.70 -50.07 16.94
CA ASN A 3 -39.40 -49.62 16.53
C ASN A 3 -39.36 -48.09 16.53
N ASN A 4 -38.12 -47.58 16.65
CA ASN A 4 -37.55 -46.43 15.95
C ASN A 4 -37.46 -45.07 16.65
N ILE A 5 -36.18 -44.62 16.71
CA ILE A 5 -35.66 -43.30 16.28
C ILE A 5 -35.98 -42.19 17.30
N ILE A 6 -35.02 -41.52 17.93
CA ILE A 6 -34.12 -40.52 17.33
C ILE A 6 -32.89 -40.32 18.24
N THR A 7 -31.72 -40.51 17.62
CA THR A 7 -30.41 -39.97 17.96
C THR A 7 -30.48 -38.45 18.12
N LEU A 8 -30.15 -37.87 19.29
CA LEU A 8 -29.74 -36.47 19.33
C LEU A 8 -28.88 -36.14 20.55
N LEU A 9 -27.74 -35.55 20.23
CA LEU A 9 -27.13 -34.40 20.89
C LEU A 9 -25.89 -34.61 21.78
N VAL A 10 -24.76 -34.57 21.08
CA VAL A 10 -23.60 -33.70 21.36
C VAL A 10 -22.70 -34.11 22.52
N ILE A 11 -21.71 -34.91 22.12
CA ILE A 11 -20.31 -34.71 22.54
C ILE A 11 -19.92 -33.28 22.13
N PHE A 12 -19.61 -32.42 23.10
CA PHE A 12 -18.60 -31.39 22.89
C PHE A 12 -17.83 -31.16 24.18
N THR A 13 -16.61 -31.70 24.17
CA THR A 13 -15.51 -31.40 25.06
C THR A 13 -15.28 -29.89 25.12
N VAL A 14 -15.52 -29.27 26.28
CA VAL A 14 -15.00 -27.93 26.53
C VAL A 14 -13.59 -28.11 27.09
N GLY A 15 -12.60 -27.94 26.22
CA GLY A 15 -11.20 -27.91 26.61
C GLY A 15 -10.93 -26.73 27.54
N PHE A 16 -10.16 -26.99 28.59
CA PHE A 16 -9.56 -25.95 29.42
C PHE A 16 -8.56 -25.16 28.56
N VAL A 17 -8.89 -23.92 28.21
CA VAL A 17 -7.94 -22.96 27.65
C VAL A 17 -7.53 -22.00 28.75
N THR A 18 -6.38 -22.25 29.37
CA THR A 18 -5.64 -21.21 30.11
C THR A 18 -4.64 -20.60 29.14
N GLY A 19 -5.05 -19.55 28.44
CA GLY A 19 -4.18 -18.77 27.56
C GLY A 19 -4.09 -17.35 28.05
N GLN A 20 -3.04 -17.03 28.81
CA GLN A 20 -2.41 -15.70 28.88
C GLN A 20 -1.14 -15.78 29.73
N THR A 21 0.01 -15.85 29.07
CA THR A 21 1.30 -15.51 29.69
C THR A 21 1.45 -14.00 29.61
N TYR A 22 1.36 -13.30 30.74
CA TYR A 22 1.79 -11.92 30.83
C TYR A 22 3.33 -11.91 30.79
N MET A 23 3.92 -11.58 29.64
CA MET A 23 5.33 -11.18 29.59
C MET A 23 5.39 -9.74 30.11
N ASN A 24 6.01 -9.57 31.27
CA ASN A 24 6.41 -8.26 31.77
C ASN A 24 7.57 -7.79 30.90
N ASP A 25 7.28 -7.06 29.83
CA ASP A 25 8.29 -6.30 29.11
C ASP A 25 8.81 -5.21 30.06
N GLN A 26 9.89 -5.51 30.77
CA GLN A 26 10.68 -4.50 31.43
C GLN A 26 11.04 -3.45 30.39
N ASN A 27 10.60 -2.21 30.61
CA ASN A 27 11.03 -1.05 29.85
C ASN A 27 12.57 -1.02 29.78
N LEU A 28 13.12 -1.47 28.66
CA LEU A 28 14.55 -1.52 28.37
C LEU A 28 15.13 -0.15 28.00
N ILE A 29 14.57 0.92 28.57
CA ILE A 29 15.16 2.26 28.46
C ILE A 29 15.08 2.89 29.84
N SER A 30 16.17 2.76 30.59
CA SER A 30 16.43 3.63 31.73
C SER A 30 16.59 5.05 31.18
N GLU A 31 15.61 5.91 31.45
CA GLU A 31 15.58 7.34 31.06
C GLU A 31 16.84 8.13 31.51
N LYS A 32 17.71 7.53 32.31
CA LYS A 32 18.96 8.11 32.82
C LYS A 32 20.18 7.96 31.88
N SER A 33 20.03 7.43 30.67
CA SER A 33 21.17 7.18 29.75
C SER A 33 21.25 8.13 28.54
N LEU A 34 20.38 9.12 28.41
CA LEU A 34 20.26 9.95 27.19
C LEU A 34 21.00 11.31 27.24
N ASN A 35 22.03 11.45 28.07
CA ASN A 35 22.77 12.73 28.24
C ASN A 35 24.08 12.80 27.43
N THR A 36 24.12 12.26 26.22
CA THR A 36 25.26 12.49 25.33
C THR A 36 24.81 12.47 23.88
N GLU A 37 24.94 13.61 23.20
CA GLU A 37 24.47 13.86 21.82
C GLU A 37 24.90 12.76 20.83
N ASN A 38 26.09 12.17 21.04
CA ASN A 38 26.63 11.10 20.20
C ASN A 38 25.87 9.76 20.28
N LYS A 39 25.19 9.45 21.39
CA LYS A 39 24.39 8.21 21.50
C LYS A 39 22.99 8.38 20.93
N GLN A 40 22.43 9.58 20.96
CA GLN A 40 21.16 9.89 20.30
C GLN A 40 21.29 9.76 18.77
N LEU A 41 22.40 10.23 18.20
CA LEU A 41 22.74 10.04 16.78
C LEU A 41 22.78 8.56 16.37
N ASN A 42 23.35 7.68 17.20
CA ASN A 42 23.45 6.24 16.92
C ASN A 42 22.09 5.53 17.07
N VAL A 43 21.25 5.92 18.03
CA VAL A 43 19.88 5.39 18.16
C VAL A 43 18.99 5.84 16.99
N ILE A 44 19.08 7.10 16.57
CA ILE A 44 18.37 7.60 15.38
C ILE A 44 18.86 6.90 14.12
N GLN A 45 20.18 6.72 13.94
CA GLN A 45 20.73 5.97 12.82
C GLN A 45 20.20 4.54 12.78
N ASN A 46 20.26 3.81 13.90
CA ASN A 46 19.78 2.43 13.94
C ASN A 46 18.26 2.33 13.72
N GLN A 47 17.45 3.22 14.27
CA GLN A 47 16.01 3.27 14.00
C GLN A 47 15.67 3.63 12.55
N SER A 48 16.56 4.38 11.88
CA SER A 48 16.42 4.66 10.44
C SER A 48 16.67 3.40 9.61
N PHE A 49 17.67 2.58 9.96
CA PHE A 49 18.02 1.37 9.19
C PHE A 49 17.09 0.17 9.42
N TYR A 50 16.46 0.04 10.60
CA TYR A 50 15.50 -1.05 10.85
C TYR A 50 14.15 -0.85 10.16
N ASN A 51 13.80 0.37 9.77
CA ASN A 51 12.60 0.64 8.94
C ASN A 51 12.87 0.56 7.43
N LEU A 52 14.14 0.59 7.00
CA LEU A 52 14.53 0.37 5.60
C LEU A 52 14.65 -1.13 5.23
N SER A 53 14.71 -2.04 6.21
CA SER A 53 14.97 -3.46 5.97
C SER A 53 13.71 -4.33 5.80
N ARG A 54 12.51 -3.74 5.81
CA ARG A 54 11.24 -4.42 5.44
C ARG A 54 10.63 -3.86 4.15
N ARG A 55 11.48 -3.47 3.22
CA ARG A 55 11.18 -3.61 1.80
C ARG A 55 12.38 -4.36 1.27
N GLN A 56 12.23 -5.67 1.04
CA GLN A 56 13.15 -6.35 0.13
C GLN A 56 13.18 -5.47 -1.11
N SER A 57 14.28 -4.76 -1.34
CA SER A 57 14.54 -4.15 -2.63
C SER A 57 14.58 -5.33 -3.58
N MET A 58 13.42 -5.61 -4.20
CA MET A 58 13.41 -6.47 -5.35
C MET A 58 14.21 -5.70 -6.39
N SER A 59 15.48 -6.08 -6.53
CA SER A 59 16.24 -5.68 -7.70
C SER A 59 15.50 -6.29 -8.90
N GLY A 60 14.78 -5.45 -9.63
CA GLY A 60 13.90 -5.88 -10.72
C GLY A 60 12.65 -5.02 -10.82
N ASN A 61 11.72 -5.48 -11.66
CA ASN A 61 10.46 -4.81 -11.92
C ASN A 61 9.30 -5.60 -11.33
N ALA A 62 8.42 -4.92 -10.62
CA ALA A 62 7.33 -5.53 -9.87
C ALA A 62 6.04 -4.73 -9.98
N VAL A 63 4.95 -5.45 -10.20
CA VAL A 63 3.59 -4.89 -10.20
C VAL A 63 2.72 -5.76 -9.32
N PHE A 64 2.13 -5.15 -8.28
CA PHE A 64 1.21 -5.79 -7.35
C PHE A 64 -0.17 -5.19 -7.52
N ILE A 65 -1.17 -6.03 -7.72
CA ILE A 65 -2.55 -5.61 -7.99
C ILE A 65 -3.48 -6.38 -7.06
N ASP A 66 -4.14 -5.66 -6.15
CA ASP A 66 -5.18 -6.17 -5.27
C ASP A 66 -6.51 -5.52 -5.64
N GLN A 67 -7.48 -6.34 -6.05
CA GLN A 67 -8.80 -5.89 -6.44
C GLN A 67 -9.86 -6.59 -5.58
N VAL A 68 -10.51 -5.81 -4.71
CA VAL A 68 -11.55 -6.27 -3.80
C VAL A 68 -12.88 -5.65 -4.23
N GLY A 69 -13.85 -6.49 -4.59
CA GLY A 69 -15.17 -6.06 -5.05
C GLY A 69 -15.46 -6.53 -6.48
N SER A 70 -16.05 -5.70 -7.32
CA SER A 70 -16.50 -6.11 -8.67
C SER A 70 -16.21 -5.05 -9.73
N ASN A 71 -15.89 -5.51 -10.95
CA ASN A 71 -15.61 -4.66 -12.12
C ASN A 71 -14.45 -3.66 -11.96
N ASN A 72 -13.57 -3.85 -10.97
CA ASN A 72 -12.36 -3.05 -10.89
C ASN A 72 -11.41 -3.46 -12.04
N THR A 73 -10.74 -2.48 -12.64
CA THR A 73 -9.83 -2.70 -13.77
C THR A 73 -8.50 -2.00 -13.52
N GLY A 74 -7.40 -2.73 -13.68
CA GLY A 74 -6.04 -2.20 -13.67
C GLY A 74 -5.34 -2.58 -14.98
N ASN A 75 -4.95 -1.58 -15.78
CA ASN A 75 -4.12 -1.75 -16.96
C ASN A 75 -2.77 -1.07 -16.70
N ILE A 76 -1.72 -1.87 -16.50
CA ILE A 76 -0.42 -1.37 -16.06
C ILE A 76 0.66 -1.87 -17.04
N SER A 77 1.37 -0.93 -17.63
CA SER A 77 2.52 -1.17 -18.51
C SER A 77 3.68 -0.29 -18.05
N VAL A 78 4.77 -0.90 -17.61
CA VAL A 78 5.94 -0.18 -17.12
C VAL A 78 7.22 -0.66 -17.80
N ALA A 79 8.10 0.28 -18.13
CA ALA A 79 9.42 0.02 -18.70
C ALA A 79 10.49 0.74 -17.87
N SER A 80 11.28 -0.01 -17.11
CA SER A 80 12.29 0.51 -16.19
C SER A 80 13.40 -0.50 -15.90
N ASP A 81 14.46 -0.03 -15.25
CA ASP A 81 15.51 -0.88 -14.69
C ASP A 81 15.14 -1.36 -13.27
N ASP A 82 14.38 -0.54 -12.54
CA ASP A 82 13.89 -0.81 -11.18
C ASP A 82 12.47 -0.23 -11.00
N SER A 83 11.47 -1.08 -10.81
CA SER A 83 10.09 -0.63 -10.56
C SER A 83 9.37 -1.39 -9.46
N GLU A 84 8.57 -0.63 -8.71
CA GLU A 84 7.54 -1.15 -7.83
C GLU A 84 6.27 -0.32 -8.07
N VAL A 85 5.23 -0.97 -8.60
CA VAL A 85 3.90 -0.38 -8.76
C VAL A 85 2.91 -1.18 -7.92
N ASN A 86 2.23 -0.51 -7.01
CA ASN A 86 1.21 -1.09 -6.15
C ASN A 86 -0.16 -0.49 -6.50
N LEU A 87 -1.12 -1.33 -6.87
CA LEU A 87 -2.50 -0.94 -7.10
C LEU A 87 -3.42 -1.68 -6.12
N LEU A 88 -4.11 -0.93 -5.27
CA LEU A 88 -5.18 -1.43 -4.42
C LEU A 88 -6.50 -0.78 -4.82
N GLN A 89 -7.46 -1.59 -5.25
CA GLN A 89 -8.81 -1.14 -5.59
C GLN A 89 -9.82 -1.86 -4.69
N VAL A 90 -10.57 -1.09 -3.90
CA VAL A 90 -11.60 -1.61 -3.01
C VAL A 90 -12.94 -0.95 -3.35
N GLY A 91 -13.86 -1.75 -3.90
CA GLY A 91 -15.22 -1.34 -4.23
C GLY A 91 -15.66 -1.74 -5.64
N PHE A 92 -16.36 -0.85 -6.34
CA PHE A 92 -17.03 -1.18 -7.61
C PHE A 92 -16.60 -0.29 -8.77
N ASN A 93 -16.21 -0.90 -9.88
CA ASN A 93 -15.93 -0.22 -11.14
C ASN A 93 -14.85 0.89 -11.04
N ASN A 94 -13.86 0.70 -10.18
CA ASN A 94 -12.69 1.57 -10.17
C ASN A 94 -11.75 1.21 -11.33
N GLN A 95 -11.16 2.21 -11.98
CA GLN A 95 -10.30 2.04 -13.13
C GLN A 95 -8.95 2.71 -12.91
N THR A 96 -7.88 2.00 -13.22
CA THR A 96 -6.52 2.53 -13.24
C THR A 96 -5.85 2.16 -14.56
N ASN A 97 -5.28 3.16 -15.25
CA ASN A 97 -4.43 2.96 -16.41
C ASN A 97 -3.07 3.62 -16.16
N ILE A 98 -1.99 2.83 -16.17
CA ILE A 98 -0.63 3.30 -15.92
C ILE A 98 0.23 2.89 -17.12
N ASN A 99 0.84 3.85 -17.80
CA ASN A 99 1.82 3.58 -18.84
C ASN A 99 3.05 4.48 -18.64
N LEU A 100 4.11 3.88 -18.09
CA LEU A 100 5.28 4.61 -17.62
C LEU A 100 6.58 4.07 -18.20
N ARG A 101 7.52 4.98 -18.41
CA ARG A 101 8.89 4.71 -18.78
C ARG A 101 9.83 5.61 -17.97
N ALA A 102 10.62 5.01 -17.09
CA ALA A 102 11.65 5.71 -16.33
C ALA A 102 12.74 4.74 -15.88
N THR A 103 13.93 5.21 -15.49
CA THR A 103 14.96 4.32 -14.90
C THR A 103 14.47 3.68 -13.62
N THR A 104 13.88 4.49 -12.72
CA THR A 104 13.29 4.04 -11.46
C THR A 104 11.82 4.46 -11.37
N ILE A 105 10.92 3.54 -11.03
CA ILE A 105 9.49 3.81 -10.81
C ILE A 105 9.08 3.38 -9.40
N ARG A 106 8.41 4.27 -8.66
CA ARG A 106 7.75 3.95 -7.38
C ARG A 106 6.35 4.54 -7.40
N GLU A 107 5.36 3.71 -7.67
CA GLU A 107 3.97 4.18 -7.78
C GLU A 107 3.06 3.40 -6.85
N ASN A 108 2.23 4.12 -6.09
CA ASN A 108 1.22 3.53 -5.22
C ASN A 108 -0.11 4.19 -5.54
N VAL A 109 -1.12 3.37 -5.81
CA VAL A 109 -2.47 3.83 -6.12
C VAL A 109 -3.44 3.06 -5.25
N THR A 110 -4.20 3.80 -4.44
CA THR A 110 -5.28 3.27 -3.61
C THR A 110 -6.59 3.93 -4.04
N GLN A 111 -7.54 3.14 -4.52
CA GLN A 111 -8.89 3.58 -4.85
C GLN A 111 -9.90 2.91 -3.92
N LEU A 112 -10.58 3.71 -3.10
CA LEU A 112 -11.63 3.28 -2.18
C LEU A 112 -12.96 3.86 -2.64
N GLY A 113 -13.95 3.01 -2.90
CA GLY A 113 -15.30 3.40 -3.31
C GLY A 113 -15.65 2.96 -4.72
N TYR A 114 -16.32 3.81 -5.51
CA TYR A 114 -16.89 3.39 -6.79
C TYR A 114 -16.71 4.39 -7.93
N ASN A 115 -16.45 3.87 -9.12
CA ASN A 115 -16.23 4.67 -10.34
C ASN A 115 -15.09 5.69 -10.21
N ASN A 116 -14.07 5.42 -9.40
CA ASN A 116 -12.86 6.26 -9.39
C ASN A 116 -11.96 5.89 -10.57
N ILE A 117 -11.35 6.90 -11.19
CA ILE A 117 -10.52 6.77 -12.38
C ILE A 117 -9.16 7.42 -12.09
N PHE A 118 -8.10 6.68 -12.34
CA PHE A 118 -6.74 7.19 -12.34
C PHE A 118 -6.05 6.83 -13.65
N ASN A 119 -5.44 7.82 -14.30
CA ASN A 119 -4.61 7.61 -15.49
C ASN A 119 -3.25 8.27 -15.27
N ASP A 120 -2.16 7.53 -15.48
CA ASP A 120 -0.81 8.07 -15.45
C ASP A 120 -0.04 7.70 -16.72
N PHE A 121 0.51 8.72 -17.38
CA PHE A 121 1.21 8.59 -18.65
C PHE A 121 2.55 9.33 -18.64
N SER A 122 3.64 8.56 -18.62
CA SER A 122 5.01 9.09 -18.70
C SER A 122 5.81 8.27 -19.71
N LEU A 123 5.66 8.59 -21.00
CA LEU A 123 6.23 7.76 -22.08
C LEU A 123 7.66 8.11 -22.45
N HIS A 124 8.11 9.30 -22.07
CA HIS A 124 9.44 9.77 -22.38
C HIS A 124 10.32 9.41 -21.17
N GLY A 125 11.36 8.58 -21.34
CA GLY A 125 12.19 8.07 -20.25
C GLY A 125 12.66 9.15 -19.27
N ALA A 126 12.08 9.17 -18.07
CA ALA A 126 12.55 9.96 -16.92
C ALA A 126 13.62 9.18 -16.14
N GLN A 127 14.41 9.84 -15.30
CA GLN A 127 15.29 9.10 -14.38
C GLN A 127 14.48 8.49 -13.23
N LEU A 128 13.49 9.22 -12.72
CA LEU A 128 12.68 8.82 -11.59
C LEU A 128 11.21 9.16 -11.90
N HIS A 129 10.29 8.24 -11.61
CA HIS A 129 8.86 8.50 -11.56
C HIS A 129 8.33 8.06 -10.20
N THR A 130 7.81 8.98 -9.39
CA THR A 130 7.19 8.61 -8.12
C THR A 130 5.85 9.29 -7.86
N ALA A 131 4.85 8.48 -7.51
CA ALA A 131 3.50 8.92 -7.21
C ALA A 131 2.87 8.08 -6.09
N ASP A 132 2.16 8.74 -5.19
CA ASP A 132 1.34 8.13 -4.15
C ASP A 132 -0.05 8.74 -4.19
N ILE A 133 -1.02 7.96 -4.68
CA ILE A 133 -2.36 8.41 -5.05
C ILE A 133 -3.37 7.70 -4.18
N LEU A 134 -4.18 8.47 -3.44
CA LEU A 134 -5.32 8.00 -2.68
C LEU A 134 -6.59 8.67 -3.22
N GLN A 135 -7.49 7.89 -3.80
CA GLN A 135 -8.85 8.32 -4.13
C GLN A 135 -9.82 7.64 -3.17
N ASP A 136 -10.53 8.41 -2.35
CA ASP A 136 -11.51 7.92 -1.39
C ASP A 136 -12.87 8.59 -1.63
N GLY A 137 -13.81 7.83 -2.19
CA GLY A 137 -15.13 8.29 -2.57
C GLY A 137 -15.56 7.79 -3.93
N SER A 138 -16.16 8.64 -4.75
CA SER A 138 -16.85 8.17 -5.96
C SER A 138 -16.77 9.12 -7.14
N LEU A 139 -16.76 8.57 -8.35
CA LEU A 139 -16.71 9.37 -9.59
C LEU A 139 -15.51 10.33 -9.63
N ASN A 140 -14.47 10.04 -8.86
CA ASN A 140 -13.28 10.88 -8.80
C ASN A 140 -12.36 10.55 -9.98
N LYS A 141 -11.69 11.56 -10.53
CA LYS A 141 -10.75 11.39 -11.64
C LYS A 141 -9.44 12.09 -11.36
N ILE A 142 -8.33 11.40 -11.62
CA ILE A 142 -7.00 11.99 -11.69
C ILE A 142 -6.39 11.61 -13.03
N ILE A 143 -5.81 12.60 -13.70
CA ILE A 143 -4.96 12.40 -14.88
C ILE A 143 -3.60 12.99 -14.57
N SER A 144 -2.57 12.15 -14.63
CA SER A 144 -1.17 12.50 -14.47
C SER A 144 -0.46 12.29 -15.80
N THR A 145 0.35 13.27 -16.23
CA THR A 145 1.08 13.21 -17.49
C THR A 145 2.38 13.98 -17.41
N GLY A 146 3.38 13.56 -18.19
CA GLY A 146 4.66 14.26 -18.32
C GLY A 146 5.84 13.45 -17.80
N LYS A 147 7.00 14.09 -17.63
CA LYS A 147 8.22 13.47 -17.06
C LYS A 147 8.43 13.97 -15.62
N ASN A 148 8.47 13.07 -14.66
CA ASN A 148 8.91 13.42 -13.31
C ASN A 148 10.41 13.76 -13.32
N SER A 149 10.79 14.84 -12.64
CA SER A 149 12.19 15.18 -12.38
C SER A 149 12.77 14.34 -11.23
N LEU A 150 14.09 14.33 -11.07
CA LEU A 150 14.79 13.52 -10.05
C LEU A 150 14.32 13.81 -8.60
N SER A 151 13.78 15.00 -8.35
CA SER A 151 13.36 15.46 -7.02
C SER A 151 11.85 15.36 -6.76
N GLU A 152 11.05 15.03 -7.76
CA GLU A 152 9.59 15.07 -7.64
C GLU A 152 9.05 13.77 -7.06
N ARG A 153 8.36 13.93 -5.92
CA ARG A 153 7.53 12.90 -5.32
C ARG A 153 6.14 13.45 -5.09
N ILE A 154 5.22 12.98 -5.89
CA ILE A 154 3.85 13.45 -5.88
C ILE A 154 3.05 12.61 -4.90
N GLN A 155 2.31 13.29 -4.04
CA GLN A 155 1.33 12.66 -3.16
C GLN A 155 0.00 13.40 -3.33
N VAL A 156 -1.04 12.66 -3.72
CA VAL A 156 -2.38 13.23 -3.91
C VAL A 156 -3.38 12.42 -3.11
N THR A 157 -4.13 13.11 -2.26
CA THR A 157 -5.32 12.56 -1.60
C THR A 157 -6.55 13.29 -2.11
N GLN A 158 -7.42 12.57 -2.81
CA GLN A 158 -8.66 13.08 -3.37
C GLN A 158 -9.84 12.43 -2.64
N ARG A 159 -10.68 13.25 -2.00
CA ARG A 159 -11.84 12.77 -1.22
C ARG A 159 -13.16 13.33 -1.71
N GLY A 160 -14.22 12.54 -1.58
CA GLY A 160 -15.60 12.95 -1.87
C GLY A 160 -16.10 12.44 -3.22
N VAL A 161 -17.03 13.17 -3.83
CA VAL A 161 -17.73 12.73 -5.04
C VAL A 161 -17.49 13.69 -6.20
N GLY A 162 -17.17 13.15 -7.38
CA GLY A 162 -17.09 13.91 -8.63
C GLY A 162 -15.93 14.92 -8.68
N ARG A 163 -14.82 14.64 -7.98
CA ARG A 163 -13.63 15.50 -7.98
C ARG A 163 -12.73 15.16 -9.15
N GLU A 164 -12.13 16.17 -9.75
CA GLU A 164 -11.15 15.99 -10.83
C GLU A 164 -9.84 16.70 -10.47
N ALA A 165 -8.71 16.08 -10.83
CA ALA A 165 -7.40 16.69 -10.75
C ALA A 165 -6.55 16.34 -11.96
N PHE A 166 -5.74 17.28 -12.40
CA PHE A 166 -4.79 17.13 -13.49
C PHE A 166 -3.40 17.47 -12.98
N ILE A 167 -2.45 16.58 -13.20
CA ILE A 167 -1.06 16.72 -12.78
C ILE A 167 -0.20 16.71 -14.04
N ILE A 168 0.60 17.75 -14.20
CA ILE A 168 1.49 17.92 -15.36
C ILE A 168 2.91 18.02 -14.82
N HIS A 169 3.74 17.05 -15.21
CA HIS A 169 5.18 17.04 -14.94
C HIS A 169 5.92 17.65 -16.14
N ASN A 170 7.00 18.39 -15.89
CA ASN A 170 7.76 19.08 -16.95
C ASN A 170 9.12 18.42 -17.21
#